data_AF-A0A5D4SYI6-F1
#
_entry.id   AF-A0A5D4SYI6-F1
#
_cell.length_a   1.000
_cell.length_b   1.000
_cell.length_c   1.000
_cell.angle_alpha   90.00
_cell.angle_beta   90.00
_cell.angle_gamma   90.00
#
_symmetry.space_group_name_H-M   'P 1'
#
loop_
_entity.id
_entity.type
_entity.pdbx_description
1 polymer ?
#
loop_
_entity_poly.entity_id
_entity_poly.type
_entity_poly.pdbx_seq_one_letter_code
_entity_poly.pdbx_strand_id
1 'polypeptide(L)'
;MIKKTSSVRIDWDKRDEEILAKVTKVVEELLNPENKPERITIGKVGGILGERALFEKKIDKLPRTKRYIQGKAETVEQFTERRIDHVIHKMQENNEELKTWIILRKSGIKDWKLWWKTVEDKINSRGYSLHID
;
A
#
# COMPACT_ATOMS: atom_id res chain seq x y z
N MET A 1 45.13 -10.31 7.72
CA MET A 1 43.92 -11.12 8.01
C MET A 1 42.99 -10.30 8.89
N ILE A 2 41.84 -9.88 8.37
CA ILE A 2 40.83 -9.15 9.15
C ILE A 2 40.09 -10.18 10.02
N LYS A 3 40.27 -10.11 11.35
CA LYS A 3 39.54 -10.94 12.31
C LYS A 3 38.06 -10.60 12.22
N LYS A 4 37.25 -11.57 11.79
CA LYS A 4 35.78 -11.50 11.81
C LYS A 4 35.35 -11.42 13.28
N THR A 5 34.92 -10.25 13.73
CA THR A 5 34.35 -10.06 15.06
C THR A 5 33.15 -10.99 15.21
N SER A 6 33.15 -11.79 16.26
CA SER A 6 32.08 -12.72 16.62
C SER A 6 30.74 -11.99 16.58
N SER A 7 29.78 -12.49 15.80
CA SER A 7 28.43 -11.92 15.76
C SER A 7 27.86 -11.94 17.18
N VAL A 8 27.56 -10.76 17.73
CA VAL A 8 26.70 -10.66 18.91
C VAL A 8 25.45 -11.48 18.62
N ARG A 9 25.11 -12.42 19.52
CA ARG A 9 23.92 -13.25 19.37
C ARG A 9 22.71 -12.33 19.33
N ILE A 10 22.08 -12.23 18.17
CA ILE A 10 20.88 -11.42 18.00
C ILE A 10 19.72 -12.14 18.69
N ASP A 11 19.08 -11.45 19.62
CA ASP A 11 17.76 -11.82 20.15
C ASP A 11 16.72 -11.49 19.07
N TRP A 12 16.27 -12.53 18.36
CA TRP A 12 15.35 -12.40 17.25
C TRP A 12 13.93 -12.05 17.70
N ASP A 13 13.53 -12.49 18.89
CA ASP A 13 12.20 -12.17 19.40
C ASP A 13 12.12 -10.69 19.73
N LYS A 14 13.07 -10.17 20.51
CA LYS A 14 13.13 -8.72 20.80
C LYS A 14 13.23 -7.90 19.51
N ARG A 15 14.07 -8.34 18.56
CA ARG A 15 14.22 -7.64 17.27
C ARG A 15 12.93 -7.64 16.45
N ASP A 16 12.17 -8.73 16.43
CA ASP A 16 10.87 -8.79 15.73
C ASP A 16 9.87 -7.81 16.32
N GLU A 17 9.84 -7.64 17.64
CA GLU A 17 8.98 -6.65 18.30
C GLU A 17 9.33 -5.20 17.91
N GLU A 18 10.62 -4.85 17.98
CA GLU A 18 11.10 -3.53 17.63
C GLU A 18 10.84 -3.20 16.15
N ILE A 19 11.03 -4.19 15.26
CA ILE A 19 10.77 -4.02 13.83
C ILE A 19 9.28 -3.90 13.56
N LEU A 20 8.44 -4.72 14.20
CA LEU A 20 6.99 -4.65 14.06
C LEU A 20 6.47 -3.25 14.38
N ALA A 21 6.93 -2.64 15.47
CA ALA A 21 6.52 -1.28 15.85
C ALA A 21 6.85 -0.23 14.77
N LYS A 22 8.00 -0.36 14.09
CA LYS A 22 8.38 0.52 12.97
C LYS A 22 7.55 0.25 11.72
N VAL A 23 7.32 -1.02 11.42
CA VAL A 23 6.52 -1.46 10.27
C VAL A 23 5.09 -0.97 10.37
N THR A 24 4.48 -1.00 11.56
CA THR A 24 3.12 -0.51 11.78
C THR A 24 2.98 0.94 11.31
N LYS A 25 3.89 1.83 11.74
CA LYS A 25 3.88 3.24 11.35
C LYS A 25 4.02 3.44 9.84
N VAL A 26 4.94 2.71 9.21
CA VAL A 26 5.12 2.76 7.74
C VAL A 26 3.86 2.30 7.02
N VAL A 27 3.21 1.25 7.51
CA VAL A 27 1.96 0.75 6.91
C VAL A 27 0.82 1.75 7.07
N GLU A 28 0.71 2.40 8.24
CA GLU A 28 -0.27 3.47 8.48
C GLU A 28 -0.08 4.63 7.49
N GLU A 29 1.17 5.08 7.29
CA GLU A 29 1.50 6.12 6.32
C GLU A 29 1.16 5.71 4.86
N LEU A 30 1.44 4.46 4.49
CA LEU A 30 1.13 3.91 3.14
C LEU A 30 -0.38 3.75 2.89
N LEU A 31 -1.17 3.60 3.96
CA LEU A 31 -2.63 3.50 3.91
C LEU A 31 -3.33 4.83 4.11
N ASN A 32 -2.61 5.91 4.38
CA ASN A 32 -3.19 7.24 4.51
C ASN A 32 -3.91 7.63 3.19
N PRO A 33 -5.22 7.93 3.22
CA PRO A 33 -6.00 8.27 2.03
C PRO A 33 -5.50 9.49 1.26
N GLU A 34 -4.86 10.43 1.96
CA GLU A 34 -4.28 11.64 1.37
C GLU A 34 -3.06 11.34 0.51
N ASN A 35 -2.33 10.27 0.84
CA ASN A 35 -1.14 9.88 0.11
C ASN A 35 -1.52 9.13 -1.16
N LYS A 36 -0.69 9.32 -2.21
CA LYS A 36 -0.82 8.53 -3.43
C LYS A 36 -0.70 7.03 -3.09
N PRO A 37 -1.64 6.18 -3.53
CA PRO A 37 -1.62 4.76 -3.19
C PRO A 37 -0.34 4.06 -3.64
N GLU A 38 0.31 3.41 -2.68
CA GLU A 38 1.46 2.53 -2.92
C GLU A 38 1.19 1.13 -2.36
N ARG A 39 1.53 0.09 -3.13
CA ARG A 39 1.24 -1.29 -2.73
C ARG A 39 2.14 -1.72 -1.58
N ILE A 40 1.53 -2.25 -0.53
CA ILE A 40 2.24 -2.79 0.62
C ILE A 40 2.86 -4.13 0.24
N THR A 41 4.19 -4.19 0.30
CA THR A 41 4.98 -5.41 0.11
C THR A 41 6.13 -5.44 1.10
N ILE A 42 6.65 -6.64 1.41
CA ILE A 42 7.83 -6.83 2.27
C ILE A 42 9.01 -5.96 1.77
N GLY A 43 9.27 -5.97 0.47
CA GLY A 43 10.36 -5.19 -0.13
C GLY A 43 10.13 -3.67 -0.05
N LYS A 44 8.89 -3.19 -0.24
CA LYS A 44 8.55 -1.77 -0.13
C LYS A 44 8.74 -1.27 1.30
N VAL A 45 8.19 -1.99 2.28
CA VAL A 45 8.32 -1.65 3.71
C VAL A 45 9.78 -1.68 4.15
N GLY A 46 10.52 -2.74 3.79
CA GLY A 46 11.96 -2.83 4.10
C GLY A 46 12.79 -1.73 3.44
N GLY A 47 12.41 -1.31 2.23
CA GLY A 47 13.04 -0.18 1.54
C GLY A 47 12.81 1.16 2.25
N ILE A 48 11.58 1.45 2.66
CA ILE A 48 11.24 2.67 3.41
C ILE A 48 12.00 2.72 4.74
N LEU A 49 12.13 1.59 5.44
CA LEU A 49 12.85 1.50 6.70
C LEU A 49 14.39 1.50 6.54
N GLY A 50 14.92 1.46 5.32
CA GLY A 50 16.37 1.33 5.07
C GLY A 50 16.93 -0.05 5.45
N GLU A 51 16.07 -1.03 5.72
CA GLU A 51 16.40 -2.36 6.27
C GLU A 51 16.18 -3.46 5.21
N ARG A 52 16.30 -3.13 3.91
CA ARG A 52 15.96 -4.04 2.81
C ARG A 52 16.61 -5.42 2.94
N ALA A 53 17.89 -5.48 3.30
CA ALA A 53 18.59 -6.76 3.49
C ALA A 53 18.01 -7.61 4.62
N LEU A 54 17.49 -7.00 5.69
CA LEU A 54 16.81 -7.71 6.79
C LEU A 54 15.50 -8.32 6.30
N PHE A 55 14.69 -7.54 5.59
CA PHE A 55 13.38 -7.96 5.07
C PHE A 55 13.49 -8.97 3.91
N GLU A 56 14.50 -8.86 3.05
CA GLU A 56 14.64 -9.80 1.94
C GLU A 56 15.30 -11.11 2.36
N LYS A 57 16.28 -11.07 3.28
CA LYS A 57 17.11 -12.25 3.60
C LYS A 57 16.73 -12.92 4.91
N LYS A 58 15.99 -12.24 5.80
CA LYS A 58 15.77 -12.71 7.18
C LYS A 58 14.34 -12.48 7.69
N ILE A 59 13.36 -12.21 6.82
CA ILE A 59 11.96 -12.02 7.24
C ILE A 59 11.37 -13.24 7.95
N ASP A 60 11.84 -14.45 7.65
CA ASP A 60 11.42 -15.67 8.34
C ASP A 60 11.85 -15.72 9.80
N LYS A 61 12.81 -14.88 10.21
CA LYS A 61 13.19 -14.68 11.62
C LYS A 61 12.39 -13.59 12.32
N LEU A 62 11.45 -12.96 11.61
CA LEU A 62 10.56 -11.90 12.10
C LEU A 62 9.10 -12.32 11.89
N PRO A 63 8.64 -13.43 12.48
CA PRO A 63 7.33 -14.02 12.18
C PRO A 63 6.16 -13.09 12.48
N ARG A 64 6.22 -12.26 13.54
CA ARG A 64 5.16 -11.29 13.86
C ARG A 64 5.10 -10.19 12.81
N THR A 65 6.25 -9.63 12.45
CA THR A 65 6.37 -8.64 11.39
C THR A 65 5.87 -9.17 10.05
N LYS A 66 6.30 -10.39 9.68
CA LYS A 66 5.92 -11.04 8.42
C LYS A 66 4.39 -11.19 8.32
N ARG A 67 3.77 -11.74 9.38
CA ARG A 67 2.32 -11.94 9.45
C ARG A 67 1.57 -10.61 9.37
N TYR A 68 2.05 -9.58 10.06
CA TYR A 68 1.42 -8.25 10.01
C TYR A 68 1.40 -7.67 8.59
N ILE A 69 2.55 -7.68 7.89
CA ILE A 69 2.64 -7.15 6.52
C ILE A 69 1.75 -7.95 5.58
N GLN A 70 1.77 -9.28 5.67
CA GLN A 70 0.93 -10.13 4.82
C GLN A 70 -0.56 -9.92 5.07
N GLY A 71 -0.97 -9.70 6.32
CA GLY A 71 -2.35 -9.36 6.66
C GLY A 71 -2.80 -7.98 6.16
N LYS A 72 -1.88 -7.12 5.76
CA LYS A 72 -2.13 -5.80 5.17
C LYS A 72 -1.86 -5.75 3.67
N ALA A 73 -1.35 -6.82 3.08
CA ALA A 73 -1.01 -6.88 1.67
C ALA A 73 -2.30 -6.98 0.83
N GLU A 74 -2.41 -6.09 -0.16
CA GLU A 74 -3.53 -6.08 -1.10
C GLU A 74 -3.28 -7.04 -2.26
N THR A 75 -4.35 -7.69 -2.72
CA THR A 75 -4.40 -8.30 -4.06
C THR A 75 -4.20 -7.23 -5.14
N VAL A 76 -3.95 -7.65 -6.38
CA VAL A 76 -3.76 -6.70 -7.50
C VAL A 76 -5.06 -5.94 -7.74
N GLU A 77 -6.19 -6.61 -7.59
CA GLU A 77 -7.54 -6.10 -7.75
C GLU A 77 -7.85 -5.06 -6.67
N GLN A 78 -7.67 -5.39 -5.39
CA GLN A 78 -7.87 -4.45 -4.27
C GLN A 78 -7.00 -3.20 -4.41
N PHE A 79 -5.72 -3.36 -4.76
CA PHE A 79 -4.83 -2.22 -4.97
C PHE A 79 -5.27 -1.35 -6.17
N THR A 80 -5.88 -1.96 -7.19
CA THR A 80 -6.39 -1.23 -8.34
C THR A 80 -7.65 -0.44 -7.98
N GLU A 81 -8.57 -1.04 -7.22
CA GLU A 81 -9.73 -0.34 -6.66
C GLU A 81 -9.32 0.85 -5.79
N ARG A 82 -8.35 0.67 -4.89
CA ARG A 82 -7.85 1.76 -4.04
C ARG A 82 -7.29 2.94 -4.85
N ARG A 83 -6.60 2.66 -5.96
CA ARG A 83 -6.11 3.71 -6.88
C ARG A 83 -7.27 4.45 -7.55
N ILE A 84 -8.29 3.73 -8.01
CA ILE A 84 -9.50 4.31 -8.60
C ILE A 84 -10.18 5.23 -7.59
N ASP A 85 -10.41 4.74 -6.38
CA ASP A 85 -11.09 5.50 -5.33
C ASP A 85 -10.32 6.75 -4.92
N HIS A 86 -8.99 6.65 -4.79
CA HIS A 86 -8.14 7.83 -4.51
C HIS A 86 -8.22 8.87 -5.62
N VAL A 87 -8.18 8.46 -6.90
CA VAL A 87 -8.28 9.39 -8.02
C VAL A 87 -9.66 10.06 -8.06
N ILE A 88 -10.73 9.31 -7.85
CA ILE A 88 -12.08 9.86 -7.78
C ILE A 88 -12.16 10.89 -6.66
N HIS A 89 -11.68 10.54 -5.46
CA HIS A 89 -11.70 11.44 -4.30
C HIS A 89 -10.95 12.74 -4.58
N LYS A 90 -9.71 12.66 -5.08
CA LYS A 90 -8.91 13.85 -5.43
C LYS A 90 -9.56 14.71 -6.53
N MET A 91 -10.23 14.08 -7.49
CA MET A 91 -10.99 14.81 -8.51
C MET A 91 -12.19 15.53 -7.90
N GLN A 92 -12.92 14.90 -6.98
CA GLN A 92 -14.03 15.53 -6.27
C GLN A 92 -13.57 16.71 -5.41
N GLU A 93 -12.48 16.57 -4.64
CA GLU A 93 -11.90 17.66 -3.85
C GLU A 93 -11.50 18.87 -4.71
N ASN A 94 -11.05 18.61 -5.94
CA ASN A 94 -10.68 19.65 -6.90
C ASN A 94 -11.86 20.18 -7.73
N ASN A 95 -13.11 19.75 -7.47
CA ASN A 95 -14.29 20.05 -8.28
C ASN A 95 -14.10 19.71 -9.77
N GLU A 96 -13.36 18.64 -10.08
CA GLU A 96 -13.18 18.12 -11.44
C GLU A 96 -14.33 17.20 -11.84
N GLU A 97 -14.75 17.29 -13.11
CA GLU A 97 -15.76 16.39 -13.68
C GLU A 97 -15.25 14.93 -13.72
N LEU A 98 -16.02 14.00 -13.15
CA LEU A 98 -15.68 12.58 -13.12
C LEU A 98 -15.92 11.90 -14.47
N LYS A 99 -14.86 11.77 -15.27
CA LYS A 99 -14.89 11.01 -16.54
C LYS A 99 -14.15 9.68 -16.40
N THR A 100 -14.80 8.59 -16.78
CA THR A 100 -14.26 7.21 -16.72
C THR A 100 -12.84 7.11 -17.28
N TRP A 101 -12.60 7.63 -18.49
CA TRP A 101 -11.28 7.57 -19.13
C TRP A 101 -10.20 8.40 -18.41
N ILE A 102 -10.56 9.53 -17.79
CA ILE A 102 -9.64 10.35 -17.00
C ILE A 102 -9.23 9.57 -15.74
N ILE A 103 -10.21 8.98 -15.06
CA ILE A 103 -9.98 8.21 -13.83
C ILE A 103 -9.09 7.00 -14.12
N LEU A 104 -9.39 6.22 -15.16
CA LEU A 104 -8.57 5.06 -15.57
C LEU A 104 -7.12 5.46 -15.87
N ARG A 105 -6.93 6.57 -16.60
CA ARG A 105 -5.61 7.11 -16.93
C ARG A 105 -4.86 7.57 -15.68
N LYS A 106 -5.47 8.42 -14.84
CA LYS A 106 -4.86 8.94 -13.60
C LYS A 106 -4.55 7.83 -12.60
N SER A 107 -5.33 6.74 -12.61
CA SER A 107 -5.12 5.54 -11.78
C SER A 107 -3.95 4.67 -12.25
N GLY A 108 -3.40 4.90 -13.46
CA GLY A 108 -2.32 4.10 -14.02
C GLY A 108 -2.73 2.67 -14.36
N ILE A 109 -3.97 2.46 -14.81
CA ILE A 109 -4.49 1.15 -15.21
C ILE A 109 -4.19 0.95 -16.70
N LYS A 110 -3.48 -0.14 -17.03
CA LYS A 110 -3.15 -0.47 -18.43
C LYS A 110 -4.30 -1.16 -19.15
N ASP A 111 -4.95 -2.10 -18.48
CA ASP A 111 -6.09 -2.85 -19.03
C ASP A 111 -7.41 -2.13 -18.70
N TRP A 112 -7.60 -0.97 -19.32
CA TRP A 112 -8.72 -0.09 -19.03
C TRP A 112 -10.08 -0.73 -19.35
N LYS A 113 -10.13 -1.71 -20.27
CA LYS A 113 -11.36 -2.41 -20.67
C LYS A 113 -11.94 -3.22 -19.51
N LEU A 114 -11.07 -3.90 -18.75
CA LEU A 114 -11.49 -4.71 -17.60
C LEU A 114 -12.10 -3.86 -16.48
N TRP A 115 -11.63 -2.63 -16.32
CA TRP A 115 -11.99 -1.75 -15.20
C TRP A 115 -13.03 -0.68 -15.57
N TRP A 116 -13.43 -0.61 -16.84
CA TRP A 116 -14.36 0.41 -17.33
C TRP A 116 -15.66 0.42 -16.53
N LYS A 117 -16.33 -0.74 -16.47
CA LYS A 117 -17.60 -0.90 -15.77
C LYS A 117 -17.48 -0.58 -14.28
N THR A 118 -16.42 -1.06 -13.62
CA THR A 118 -16.15 -0.77 -12.20
C THR A 118 -16.03 0.73 -11.94
N VAL A 119 -15.38 1.48 -12.83
CA VAL A 119 -15.26 2.93 -12.70
C VAL A 119 -16.60 3.62 -12.94
N GLU A 120 -17.37 3.22 -13.96
CA GLU A 120 -18.71 3.76 -14.20
C GLU A 120 -19.66 3.52 -13.01
N ASP A 121 -19.68 2.30 -12.48
CA ASP A 121 -20.49 1.94 -11.30
C ASP A 121 -20.10 2.80 -10.08
N LYS A 122 -18.79 3.05 -9.89
CA LYS A 122 -18.26 3.93 -8.84
C LYS A 122 -18.59 5.41 -9.03
N ILE A 123 -18.66 5.90 -10.27
CA ILE A 123 -19.09 7.27 -10.58
C ILE A 123 -20.58 7.41 -10.30
N ASN A 124 -21.39 6.49 -10.83
CA ASN A 124 -22.85 6.51 -10.69
C ASN A 124 -23.28 6.42 -9.22
N SER A 125 -22.72 5.48 -8.46
CA SER A 125 -23.03 5.33 -7.02
C SER A 125 -22.69 6.57 -6.18
N ARG A 126 -21.66 7.34 -6.55
CA ARG A 126 -21.28 8.59 -5.87
C ARG A 126 -22.08 9.80 -6.35
N GLY A 127 -22.51 9.82 -7.60
CA GLY A 127 -23.40 10.85 -8.16
C GLY A 127 -24.79 10.85 -7.54
N TYR A 128 -25.30 9.69 -7.11
CA TYR A 128 -26.58 9.60 -6.37
C TYR A 128 -26.54 10.26 -4.98
N SER A 129 -25.36 10.41 -4.36
CA SER A 129 -25.22 11.10 -3.07
C SER A 129 -25.22 12.62 -3.15
N LEU A 130 -25.08 13.22 -4.34
CA LEU A 130 -25.02 14.69 -4.53
C LEU A 130 -26.37 15.34 -4.90
N HIS A 131 -27.46 14.56 -4.90
CA HIS A 131 -28.82 15.03 -5.22
C HIS A 131 -29.84 14.84 -4.10
N ILE A 132 -29.37 14.55 -2.88
CA ILE A 132 -30.19 14.61 -1.68
C ILE A 132 -29.70 15.80 -0.87
N ASP A 133 -30.21 16.99 -1.22
CA ASP A 133 -30.47 18.13 -0.35
C ASP A 133 -31.31 19.16 -1.15
#